data_AF-A0AAV5JYY2-F1
#
_entry.id   AF-A0AAV5JYY2-F1
#
_cell.length_a   1.000
_cell.length_b   1.000
_cell.length_c   1.000
_cell.angle_alpha   90.00
_cell.angle_beta   90.00
_cell.angle_gamma   90.00
#
_symmetry.space_group_name_H-M   'P 1'
#
loop_
_entity.id
_entity.type
_entity.pdbx_description
1 polymer ?
#
loop_
_entity_poly.entity_id
_entity_poly.type
_entity_poly.pdbx_seq_one_letter_code
_entity_poly.pdbx_strand_id
1 'polypeptide(L)'
;MSFNVWTTYYPIGEYEETIGTCLIFSEDDAAPVVHEETGPSEANLFSGKCIIDPNQALRKQVKPIARLHKILKFRLLFDDDAHDGMVGQTG
;
A
#
# COMPACT_ATOMS: atom_id res chain seq x y z
N MET A 1 -16.13 -32.57 33.34
CA MET A 1 -16.58 -31.77 32.19
C MET A 1 -15.53 -30.69 31.92
N SER A 2 -14.89 -30.71 30.76
CA SER A 2 -14.09 -29.56 30.30
C SER A 2 -14.99 -28.74 29.37
N PHE A 3 -15.36 -27.53 29.78
CA PHE A 3 -15.97 -26.57 28.87
C PHE A 3 -14.85 -25.94 28.05
N ASN A 4 -14.88 -26.15 26.73
CA ASN A 4 -14.04 -25.36 25.83
C ASN A 4 -14.65 -23.95 25.78
N VAL A 5 -14.00 -22.99 26.42
CA VAL A 5 -14.32 -21.57 26.25
C VAL A 5 -13.70 -21.16 24.91
N TRP A 6 -14.53 -20.83 23.92
CA TRP A 6 -14.05 -20.27 22.66
C TRP A 6 -13.76 -18.79 22.91
N THR A 7 -12.50 -18.44 23.15
CA THR A 7 -12.08 -17.05 23.24
C THR A 7 -12.31 -16.36 21.90
N THR A 8 -13.22 -15.38 21.88
CA THR A 8 -13.51 -14.55 20.70
C THR A 8 -12.73 -13.23 20.83
N TYR A 9 -12.10 -12.82 19.73
CA TYR A 9 -11.36 -11.56 19.66
C TYR A 9 -12.05 -10.63 18.68
N TYR A 10 -12.15 -9.35 19.03
CA TYR A 10 -12.65 -8.32 18.12
C TYR A 10 -11.59 -7.22 17.96
N PRO A 11 -11.30 -6.79 16.71
CA PRO A 11 -10.38 -5.69 16.47
C PRO A 11 -11.07 -4.35 16.77
N ILE A 12 -10.46 -3.55 17.64
CA ILE A 12 -10.83 -2.15 17.85
C ILE A 12 -9.84 -1.27 17.11
N GLY A 13 -10.36 -0.38 16.29
CA GLY A 13 -9.57 0.62 15.56
C GLY A 13 -9.59 1.98 16.27
N GLU A 14 -8.42 2.61 16.40
CA GLU A 14 -8.27 4.00 16.82
C GLU A 14 -7.55 4.80 15.72
N TYR A 15 -8.04 6.00 15.41
CA TYR A 15 -7.39 6.89 14.46
C TYR A 15 -6.29 7.71 15.13
N GLU A 16 -5.08 7.68 14.57
CA GLU A 16 -3.95 8.50 15.01
C GLU A 16 -3.53 9.46 13.89
N GLU A 17 -3.36 10.74 14.24
CA GLU A 17 -2.88 11.77 13.30
C GLU A 17 -1.41 11.54 12.96
N THR A 18 -1.05 11.70 11.68
CA THR A 18 0.33 11.57 11.22
C THR A 18 1.09 12.89 11.43
N ILE A 19 2.39 12.78 11.72
CA ILE A 19 3.29 13.95 11.74
C ILE A 19 3.89 14.11 10.34
N GLY A 20 3.69 15.28 9.75
CA GLY A 20 4.18 15.60 8.41
C GLY A 20 3.14 15.32 7.31
N THR A 21 3.60 15.03 6.09
CA THR A 21 2.71 14.68 4.96
C THR A 21 3.11 13.31 4.43
N CYS A 22 2.21 12.34 4.55
CA CYS A 22 2.36 11.04 3.93
C CYS A 22 1.74 11.06 2.52
N LEU A 23 2.51 10.68 1.50
CA LEU A 23 2.04 10.57 0.11
C LEU A 23 1.97 9.09 -0.28
N ILE A 24 0.82 8.64 -0.78
CA ILE A 24 0.60 7.26 -1.19
C ILE A 24 0.65 7.16 -2.71
N PHE A 25 1.40 6.19 -3.21
CA PHE A 25 1.50 5.85 -4.63
C PHE A 25 1.09 4.39 -4.85
N SER A 26 0.39 4.10 -5.93
CA SER A 26 0.20 2.73 -6.43
C SER A 26 1.33 2.38 -7.37
N GLU A 27 1.65 1.10 -7.44
CA GLU A 27 2.57 0.54 -8.43
C GLU A 27 1.76 -0.30 -9.42
N ASP A 28 1.95 -0.04 -10.71
CA ASP A 28 1.41 -0.83 -11.81
C ASP A 28 2.57 -1.34 -12.68
N ASP A 29 2.45 -2.57 -13.17
CA ASP A 29 3.34 -3.08 -14.21
C ASP A 29 3.06 -2.34 -15.52
N ALA A 30 4.09 -1.71 -16.07
CA ALA A 30 4.02 -1.02 -17.34
C ALA A 30 4.72 -1.81 -18.43
N ALA A 31 4.11 -1.80 -19.61
CA ALA A 31 4.78 -2.30 -20.80
C ALA A 31 6.10 -1.54 -21.02
N PRO A 32 7.18 -2.24 -21.44
CA PRO A 32 8.43 -1.60 -21.77
C PRO A 32 8.19 -0.54 -22.84
N VAL A 33 8.57 0.71 -22.55
CA VAL A 33 8.50 1.81 -23.50
C VAL A 33 9.57 1.56 -24.56
N VAL A 34 9.15 1.09 -25.73
CA VAL A 34 9.96 1.13 -26.94
C VAL A 34 10.07 2.61 -27.32
N HIS A 35 11.24 3.20 -27.14
CA HIS A 35 11.52 4.51 -27.69
C HIS A 35 11.51 4.38 -29.21
N GLU A 36 10.45 4.85 -29.87
CA GLU A 36 10.54 5.19 -31.28
C GLU A 36 11.40 6.46 -31.36
N GLU A 37 12.68 6.30 -31.70
CA GLU A 37 13.54 7.43 -32.05
C GLU A 37 12.96 8.12 -33.29
N THR A 38 12.10 9.11 -33.08
CA THR A 38 11.67 10.02 -34.14
C THR A 38 12.75 11.08 -34.33
N GLY A 39 13.85 10.69 -34.97
CA GLY A 39 14.91 11.57 -35.43
C GLY A 39 15.59 10.94 -36.64
N PRO A 40 15.94 11.71 -37.70
CA PRO A 40 16.59 11.17 -38.87
C PRO A 40 18.05 10.83 -38.52
N SER A 41 18.27 9.66 -37.95
CA SER A 41 19.61 9.10 -37.78
C SER A 41 19.99 8.43 -39.09
N GLU A 42 20.68 9.17 -39.97
CA GLU A 42 21.40 8.64 -41.13
C GLU A 42 22.58 7.76 -40.66
N ALA A 43 22.28 6.63 -40.01
CA ALA A 43 23.20 5.53 -39.77
C ALA A 43 22.41 4.29 -39.34
N ASN A 44 21.51 3.80 -40.21
CA ASN A 44 20.91 2.47 -40.07
C ASN A 44 21.99 1.39 -40.26
N LEU A 45 22.66 0.97 -39.18
CA LEU A 45 23.43 -0.28 -39.15
C LEU A 45 22.68 -1.45 -38.47
N PHE A 46 21.41 -1.25 -38.12
CA PHE A 46 20.58 -2.29 -37.50
C PHE A 46 19.27 -2.44 -38.27
N SER A 47 19.38 -2.92 -39.51
CA SER A 47 18.24 -3.47 -40.24
C SER A 47 17.69 -4.69 -39.48
N GLY A 48 16.57 -4.50 -38.78
CA GLY A 48 15.64 -5.59 -38.46
C GLY A 48 15.86 -6.38 -37.17
N LYS A 49 16.64 -5.87 -36.20
CA LYS A 49 16.65 -6.44 -34.85
C LYS A 49 16.23 -5.38 -33.86
N CYS A 50 14.99 -5.48 -33.38
CA CYS A 50 14.55 -4.83 -32.17
C CYS A 50 15.59 -5.15 -31.09
N ILE A 51 16.35 -4.15 -30.63
CA ILE A 51 17.31 -4.31 -29.54
C ILE A 51 16.48 -4.36 -28.25
N ILE A 52 15.78 -5.48 -28.08
CA ILE A 52 15.20 -5.84 -26.79
C ILE A 52 16.39 -6.33 -25.97
N ASP A 53 16.87 -5.50 -25.06
CA ASP A 53 17.75 -5.99 -24.01
C ASP A 53 16.96 -7.06 -23.22
N PRO A 54 17.38 -8.33 -23.18
CA PRO A 54 16.71 -9.35 -22.37
C PRO A 54 16.79 -9.03 -20.86
N ASN A 55 17.59 -8.05 -20.45
CA ASN A 55 17.64 -7.49 -19.10
C ASN A 55 16.74 -6.26 -18.91
N GLN A 56 15.86 -5.93 -19.87
CA GLN A 56 14.89 -4.85 -19.69
C GLN A 56 13.88 -5.27 -18.62
N ALA A 57 14.24 -5.00 -17.36
CA ALA A 57 13.42 -5.27 -16.20
C ALA A 57 12.03 -4.66 -16.44
N LEU A 58 10.99 -5.45 -16.14
CA LEU A 58 9.60 -5.02 -16.18
C LEU A 58 9.49 -3.65 -15.50
N ARG A 59 9.15 -2.62 -16.27
CA ARG A 59 9.12 -1.26 -15.75
C ARG A 59 7.89 -1.12 -14.86
N LYS A 60 8.12 -0.69 -13.63
CA LYS A 60 7.05 -0.31 -12.71
C LYS A 60 6.72 1.16 -12.90
N GLN A 61 5.46 1.47 -13.17
CA GLN A 61 4.95 2.84 -13.14
C GLN A 61 4.29 3.10 -11.79
N VAL A 62 4.63 4.24 -11.18
CA VAL A 62 3.99 4.67 -9.93
C VAL A 62 3.01 5.81 -10.19
N LYS A 63 1.82 5.74 -9.60
CA LYS A 63 0.78 6.77 -9.73
C LYS A 63 0.41 7.32 -8.35
N PRO A 64 0.34 8.65 -8.17
CA PRO A 64 -0.10 9.22 -6.90
C PRO A 64 -1.58 8.87 -6.66
N ILE A 65 -1.89 8.39 -5.46
CA ILE A 65 -3.26 8.05 -5.05
C ILE A 65 -3.82 9.12 -4.12
N ALA A 66 -3.11 9.44 -3.04
CA ALA A 66 -3.66 10.25 -1.96
C ALA A 66 -2.59 10.85 -1.05
N ARG A 67 -3.01 11.84 -0.25
CA ARG A 67 -2.30 12.35 0.93
C ARG A 67 -2.93 11.74 2.18
N LEU A 68 -2.13 11.14 3.04
CA LEU A 68 -2.60 10.46 4.25
C LEU A 68 -2.36 11.33 5.49
N HIS A 69 -3.45 11.58 6.21
CA HIS A 69 -3.48 12.43 7.41
C HIS A 69 -3.65 11.62 8.70
N LYS A 70 -4.38 10.51 8.65
CA LYS A 70 -4.62 9.65 9.81
C LYS A 70 -4.38 8.19 9.46
N ILE A 71 -3.83 7.44 10.40
CA ILE A 71 -3.73 5.98 10.32
C ILE A 71 -4.75 5.36 11.26
N LEU A 72 -5.39 4.28 10.81
CA LEU A 72 -6.27 3.46 11.66
C LEU A 72 -5.44 2.33 12.27
N LYS A 73 -5.18 2.40 13.57
CA LYS A 73 -4.44 1.38 14.32
C LYS A 73 -5.41 0.42 14.98
N PHE A 74 -5.23 -0.87 14.75
CA PHE A 74 -6.06 -1.90 15.36
C PHE A 74 -5.37 -2.50 16.59
N ARG A 75 -6.16 -2.78 17.63
CA ARG A 75 -5.81 -3.62 18.77
C ARG A 75 -6.85 -4.72 18.89
N LEU A 76 -6.44 -5.90 19.36
CA LEU A 76 -7.37 -6.98 19.63
C LEU A 76 -7.86 -6.84 21.07
N LEU A 77 -9.17 -6.84 21.28
CA LEU A 77 -9.77 -6.98 22.60
C LEU A 77 -10.32 -8.38 22.81
N PHE A 78 -10.31 -8.78 24.07
CA PHE A 78 -10.95 -9.98 24.58
C PHE A 78 -12.29 -9.60 25.21
N ASP A 79 -13.21 -10.55 25.28
CA ASP A 79 -14.57 -10.37 25.81
C ASP A 79 -14.58 -9.81 27.27
N ASP A 80 -13.59 -10.20 28.10
CA ASP A 80 -13.48 -9.78 29.51
C ASP A 80 -12.99 -8.33 29.69
N ASP A 81 -12.35 -7.72 28.67
CA ASP A 81 -11.81 -6.35 28.76
C ASP A 81 -12.84 -5.26 28.40
N ALA A 82 -14.08 -5.64 28.05
CA ALA A 82 -15.15 -4.72 27.65
C ALA A 82 -15.80 -3.94 28.81
N HIS A 83 -15.34 -4.13 30.05
CA HIS A 83 -15.96 -3.61 31.27
C HIS A 83 -15.07 -2.61 32.03
N ASP A 84 -14.46 -1.61 31.37
CA ASP A 84 -13.82 -0.49 32.11
C ASP A 84 -13.91 0.84 31.37
N GLY A 85 -15.13 1.35 31.16
CA GLY A 85 -15.32 2.59 30.41
C GLY A 85 -16.51 3.47 30.79
N MET A 86 -17.25 3.17 31.87
CA MET A 86 -18.38 4.01 32.29
C MET A 86 -18.56 4.07 33.82
N VAL A 87 -17.66 4.75 34.52
CA VAL A 87 -18.03 5.48 35.75
C VAL A 87 -17.49 6.91 35.63
N GLY A 88 -18.25 7.73 34.92
CA GLY A 88 -18.21 9.18 35.14
C GLY A 88 -18.80 9.45 36.52
N GLN A 89 -17.98 9.94 37.42
CA GLN A 89 -18.37 10.41 38.75
C GLN A 89 -19.41 11.53 38.61
N THR A 90 -20.62 11.35 39.14
CA THR A 90 -21.50 12.46 39.51
C THR A 90 -21.17 12.87 40.95
N GLY A 91 -20.92 14.17 41.12
CA GLY A 91 -20.68 14.83 42.41
C GLY A 91 -21.93 15.00 43.27
#